data_AF-A0A5J4UGJ7-F1
#
_entry.id   AF-A0A5J4UGJ7-F1
#
_cell.length_a   1.000
_cell.length_b   1.000
_cell.length_c   1.000
_cell.angle_alpha   90.00
_cell.angle_beta   90.00
_cell.angle_gamma   90.00
#
_symmetry.space_group_name_H-M   'P 1'
#
loop_
_entity.id
_entity.type
_entity.pdbx_description
1 polymer ?
#
loop_
_entity_poly.entity_id
_entity_poly.type
_entity_poly.pdbx_seq_one_letter_code
_entity_poly.pdbx_strand_id
1 'polypeptide(L)'
;GLSRNAIKTIIDNWYGSWRRHACALSAFWEYMKRKGMSAEQLTRIDKPYIIIAEHITQIIKDQSDAFVVQAWTSVSIMFELMGTQKKDIRNKAIEQLMLKLVSNTRKVIREVTIWKMEQLLDYIVKLSVQREERKLTINGLKRMVTIIFMVNSILRPSEIQRAMQNITQIEQIIVMCINQLKGKRGRVEVTLKRVNNKAVSPITWFEA
;
A
#
# COMPACT_ATOMS: atom_id res chain seq x y z
N GLY A 1 8.18 0.43 32.90
CA GLY A 1 6.80 0.87 32.59
C GLY A 1 6.80 1.82 31.40
N LEU A 2 5.63 2.15 30.85
CA LEU A 2 5.48 3.14 29.76
C LEU A 2 6.01 4.52 30.19
N SER A 3 6.68 5.23 29.28
CA SER A 3 7.20 6.57 29.57
C SER A 3 6.05 7.58 29.70
N ARG A 4 6.23 8.63 30.51
CA ARG A 4 5.23 9.72 30.64
C ARG A 4 4.87 10.34 29.28
N ASN A 5 5.82 10.45 28.36
CA ASN A 5 5.58 10.95 27.01
C ASN A 5 4.71 10.01 26.19
N ALA A 6 4.91 8.69 26.31
CA ALA A 6 4.06 7.71 25.66
C ALA A 6 2.63 7.75 26.21
N ILE A 7 2.48 7.86 27.55
CA ILE A 7 1.16 7.99 28.20
C ILE A 7 0.44 9.25 27.73
N LYS A 8 1.11 10.41 27.71
CA LYS A 8 0.53 11.67 27.22
C LYS A 8 0.09 11.58 25.76
N THR A 9 0.95 11.01 24.90
CA THR A 9 0.64 10.80 23.48
C THR A 9 -0.59 9.90 23.29
N ILE A 10 -0.74 8.86 24.11
CA ILE A 10 -1.91 7.98 24.08
C ILE A 10 -3.18 8.75 24.46
N ILE A 11 -3.14 9.54 25.54
CA ILE A 11 -4.29 10.35 25.99
C ILE A 11 -4.70 11.36 24.93
N ASP A 12 -3.74 12.09 24.35
CA ASP A 12 -4.01 13.10 23.31
C ASP A 12 -4.62 12.45 22.05
N ASN A 13 -4.11 11.29 21.65
CA ASN A 13 -4.64 10.52 20.54
C ASN A 13 -6.06 10.01 20.81
N TRP A 14 -6.35 9.54 22.03
CA TRP A 14 -7.69 9.12 22.42
C TRP A 14 -8.68 10.28 22.39
N TYR A 15 -8.29 11.44 22.94
CA TYR A 15 -9.13 12.64 22.92
C TYR A 15 -9.43 13.11 21.49
N GLY A 16 -8.40 13.17 20.64
CA GLY A 16 -8.54 13.53 19.23
C GLY A 16 -9.36 12.51 18.43
N SER A 17 -9.28 11.22 18.77
CA SER A 17 -10.13 10.17 18.17
C SER A 17 -11.58 10.33 18.62
N TRP A 18 -11.82 10.48 19.92
CA TRP A 18 -13.14 10.68 20.51
C TRP A 18 -13.85 11.89 19.91
N ARG A 19 -13.18 13.05 19.82
CA ARG A 19 -13.73 14.26 19.22
C ARG A 19 -14.17 14.04 17.78
N ARG A 20 -13.37 13.32 16.98
CA ARG A 20 -13.70 12.99 15.60
C ARG A 20 -14.88 12.04 15.49
N HIS A 21 -14.96 11.02 16.35
CA HIS A 21 -16.10 10.11 16.43
C HIS A 21 -17.38 10.85 16.85
N ALA A 22 -17.34 11.68 17.89
CA ALA A 22 -18.48 12.45 18.35
C ALA A 22 -18.99 13.43 17.28
N CYS A 23 -18.09 14.11 16.57
CA CYS A 23 -18.46 15.00 15.47
C CYS A 23 -19.15 14.24 14.32
N ALA A 24 -18.58 13.11 13.89
CA ALA A 24 -19.19 12.25 12.87
C ALA A 24 -20.57 11.72 13.28
N LEU A 25 -20.73 11.24 14.51
CA LEU A 25 -22.00 10.73 15.02
C LEU A 25 -23.04 11.84 15.16
N SER A 26 -22.63 13.06 15.52
CA SER A 26 -23.53 14.22 15.56
C SER A 26 -24.04 14.56 14.15
N ALA A 27 -23.15 14.58 13.15
CA ALA A 27 -23.55 14.81 11.76
C ALA A 27 -24.48 13.70 11.23
N PHE A 28 -24.22 12.45 11.61
CA PHE A 28 -25.12 11.34 11.32
C PHE A 28 -26.49 11.54 11.99
N TRP A 29 -26.54 11.90 13.27
CA TRP A 29 -27.79 12.16 13.96
C TRP A 29 -28.62 13.28 13.33
N GLU A 30 -27.98 14.37 12.90
CA GLU A 30 -28.67 15.43 12.12
C GLU A 30 -29.25 14.91 10.80
N TYR A 31 -28.52 14.03 10.10
CA TYR A 31 -29.04 13.34 8.92
C TYR A 31 -30.29 12.51 9.25
N MET A 32 -30.25 11.76 10.35
CA MET A 32 -31.36 10.92 10.80
C MET A 32 -32.61 11.72 11.16
N LYS A 33 -32.43 12.84 11.89
CA LYS A 33 -33.52 13.76 12.22
C LYS A 33 -34.18 14.34 10.97
N ARG A 34 -33.40 14.72 9.96
CA ARG A 34 -33.94 15.21 8.66
C ARG A 34 -34.76 14.16 7.91
N LYS A 35 -34.48 12.87 8.14
CA LYS A 35 -35.27 11.74 7.61
C LYS A 35 -36.49 11.41 8.48
N GLY A 36 -36.72 12.14 9.56
CA GLY A 36 -37.84 11.91 10.49
C GLY A 36 -37.66 10.68 11.37
N MET A 37 -36.42 10.20 11.57
CA MET A 37 -36.18 8.99 12.35
C MET A 37 -35.98 9.30 13.84
N SER A 38 -36.63 8.52 14.71
CA SER A 38 -36.43 8.56 16.16
C SER A 38 -35.26 7.68 16.63
N ALA A 39 -34.83 7.86 17.88
CA ALA A 39 -33.77 7.04 18.47
C ALA A 39 -34.22 5.57 18.64
N GLU A 40 -35.49 5.33 18.94
CA GLU A 40 -36.07 3.99 19.10
C GLU A 40 -36.19 3.26 17.76
N GLN A 41 -36.40 3.99 16.66
CA GLN A 41 -36.41 3.40 15.33
C GLN A 41 -35.00 3.00 14.88
N LEU A 42 -33.99 3.79 15.27
CA LEU A 42 -32.58 3.51 14.96
C LEU A 42 -32.10 2.17 15.55
N THR A 43 -32.54 1.83 16.76
CA THR A 43 -32.18 0.56 17.42
C THR A 43 -32.83 -0.67 16.78
N ARG A 44 -33.85 -0.48 15.94
CA ARG A 44 -34.61 -1.56 15.29
C ARG A 44 -34.25 -1.73 13.80
N ILE A 45 -33.23 -1.04 13.32
CA ILE A 45 -32.79 -1.16 11.93
C ILE A 45 -32.16 -2.54 11.70
N ASP A 46 -32.84 -3.36 10.88
CA ASP A 46 -32.37 -4.70 10.47
C ASP A 46 -31.16 -4.63 9.53
N LYS A 47 -31.11 -3.63 8.65
CA LYS A 47 -30.07 -3.49 7.61
C LYS A 47 -29.36 -2.14 7.68
N PRO A 48 -28.48 -1.91 8.67
CA PRO A 48 -27.76 -0.64 8.83
C PRO A 48 -26.95 -0.21 7.62
N TYR A 49 -26.44 -1.16 6.82
CA TYR A 49 -25.66 -0.81 5.63
C TYR A 49 -26.42 0.11 4.66
N ILE A 50 -27.76 0.04 4.61
CA ILE A 50 -28.58 0.88 3.71
C ILE A 50 -28.50 2.33 4.16
N ILE A 51 -28.80 2.60 5.43
CA ILE A 51 -28.83 3.96 5.96
C ILE A 51 -27.44 4.58 6.02
N ILE A 52 -26.42 3.75 6.28
CA ILE A 52 -25.02 4.17 6.20
C ILE A 52 -24.67 4.55 4.76
N ALA A 53 -25.02 3.73 3.75
CA ALA A 53 -24.71 4.02 2.36
C ALA A 53 -25.37 5.31 1.87
N GLU A 54 -26.63 5.56 2.24
CA GLU A 54 -27.33 6.80 1.92
C GLU A 54 -26.66 8.01 2.57
N HIS A 55 -26.33 7.91 3.86
CA HIS A 55 -25.62 8.97 4.58
C HIS A 55 -24.28 9.30 3.93
N ILE A 56 -23.47 8.28 3.64
CA ILE A 56 -22.17 8.43 2.97
C ILE A 56 -22.32 9.09 1.61
N THR A 57 -23.32 8.68 0.82
CA THR A 57 -23.60 9.24 -0.51
C THR A 57 -24.01 10.71 -0.45
N GLN A 58 -24.56 11.18 0.68
CA GLN A 58 -24.79 12.62 0.88
C GLN A 58 -23.51 13.36 1.24
N ILE A 59 -22.76 12.88 2.24
CA ILE A 59 -21.60 13.63 2.74
C ILE A 59 -20.40 13.60 1.78
N ILE A 60 -20.31 12.60 0.89
CA ILE A 60 -19.22 12.49 -0.10
C ILE A 60 -19.18 13.68 -1.08
N LYS A 61 -20.30 14.40 -1.25
CA LYS A 61 -20.39 15.55 -2.15
C LYS A 61 -19.68 16.78 -1.61
N ASP A 62 -19.72 16.95 -0.28
CA ASP A 62 -19.36 18.21 0.38
C ASP A 62 -18.20 18.06 1.38
N GLN A 63 -17.74 16.83 1.65
CA GLN A 63 -16.72 16.53 2.67
C GLN A 63 -15.48 15.87 2.09
N SER A 64 -14.34 16.02 2.78
CA SER A 64 -13.10 15.34 2.41
C SER A 64 -13.20 13.82 2.57
N ASP A 65 -12.50 13.07 1.72
CA ASP A 65 -12.45 11.60 1.79
C ASP A 65 -12.06 11.09 3.20
N ALA A 66 -11.15 11.81 3.88
CA ALA A 66 -10.71 11.48 5.24
C ALA A 66 -11.86 11.60 6.25
N PHE A 67 -12.66 12.66 6.13
CA PHE A 67 -13.84 12.84 6.98
C PHE A 67 -14.89 11.76 6.68
N VAL A 68 -15.14 11.44 5.40
CA VAL A 68 -16.13 10.43 5.01
C VAL A 68 -15.73 9.03 5.53
N VAL A 69 -14.45 8.66 5.43
CA VAL A 69 -13.93 7.40 6.01
C VAL A 69 -14.08 7.37 7.53
N GLN A 70 -13.79 8.49 8.21
CA GLN A 70 -13.99 8.61 9.66
C GLN A 70 -15.48 8.50 10.03
N ALA A 71 -16.37 9.13 9.27
CA ALA A 71 -17.81 9.07 9.49
C ALA A 71 -18.35 7.66 9.35
N TRP A 72 -18.00 6.98 8.25
CA TRP A 72 -18.32 5.57 8.03
C TRP A 72 -17.85 4.68 9.18
N THR A 73 -16.60 4.86 9.63
CA THR A 73 -16.02 4.09 10.73
C THR A 73 -16.78 4.34 12.04
N SER A 74 -17.10 5.60 12.33
CA SER A 74 -17.81 5.99 13.55
C SER A 74 -19.21 5.39 13.62
N VAL A 75 -19.98 5.52 12.54
CA VAL A 75 -21.34 4.99 12.46
C VAL A 75 -21.33 3.45 12.48
N SER A 76 -20.35 2.82 11.81
CA SER A 76 -20.20 1.36 11.87
C SER A 76 -19.94 0.86 13.29
N ILE A 77 -19.06 1.53 14.05
CA ILE A 77 -18.77 1.18 15.44
C ILE A 77 -20.02 1.37 16.31
N MET A 78 -20.80 2.43 16.08
CA MET A 78 -22.05 2.65 16.81
C MET A 78 -23.04 1.48 16.62
N PHE A 79 -23.27 1.03 15.38
CA PHE A 79 -24.15 -0.12 15.14
C PHE A 79 -23.60 -1.43 15.72
N GLU A 80 -22.28 -1.62 15.72
CA GLU A 80 -21.63 -2.77 16.36
C GLU A 80 -21.86 -2.74 17.88
N LEU A 81 -21.73 -1.57 18.52
CA LEU A 81 -22.01 -1.38 19.95
C LEU A 81 -23.49 -1.56 20.31
N MET A 82 -24.40 -1.31 19.36
CA MET A 82 -25.83 -1.57 19.49
C MET A 82 -26.19 -3.06 19.30
N GLY A 83 -25.20 -3.93 19.06
CA GLY A 83 -25.39 -5.37 18.92
C GLY A 83 -25.63 -5.85 17.48
N THR A 84 -25.47 -4.99 16.48
CA THR A 84 -25.63 -5.41 15.08
C THR A 84 -24.41 -6.19 14.61
N GLN A 85 -24.63 -7.28 13.87
CA GLN A 85 -23.53 -8.10 13.38
C GLN A 85 -22.74 -7.37 12.29
N LYS A 86 -21.41 -7.55 12.27
CA LYS A 86 -20.51 -6.91 11.29
C LYS A 86 -20.93 -7.13 9.84
N LYS A 87 -21.49 -8.31 9.51
CA LYS A 87 -21.94 -8.66 8.16
C LYS A 87 -23.09 -7.78 7.66
N ASP A 88 -23.91 -7.28 8.59
CA ASP A 88 -25.09 -6.44 8.31
C ASP A 88 -24.74 -4.94 8.29
N ILE A 89 -23.54 -4.59 8.78
CA ILE A 89 -22.98 -3.24 8.75
C ILE A 89 -22.05 -3.07 7.53
N ARG A 90 -21.18 -4.06 7.29
CA ARG A 90 -20.13 -4.04 6.25
C ARG A 90 -20.40 -5.13 5.21
N ASN A 91 -21.32 -4.83 4.31
CA ASN A 91 -21.57 -5.69 3.16
C ASN A 91 -20.73 -5.26 1.94
N LYS A 92 -20.71 -6.11 0.91
CA LYS A 92 -19.95 -5.84 -0.33
C LYS A 92 -20.35 -4.51 -1.00
N ALA A 93 -21.61 -4.09 -0.91
CA ALA A 93 -22.06 -2.85 -1.52
C ALA A 93 -21.41 -1.62 -0.86
N ILE A 94 -21.40 -1.57 0.47
CA ILE A 94 -20.74 -0.50 1.21
C ILE A 94 -19.22 -0.54 1.04
N GLU A 95 -18.63 -1.73 0.96
CA GLU A 95 -17.20 -1.87 0.72
C GLU A 95 -16.80 -1.28 -0.64
N GLN A 96 -17.60 -1.52 -1.68
CA GLN A 96 -17.38 -0.92 -3.00
C GLN A 96 -17.55 0.60 -2.99
N LEU A 97 -18.57 1.11 -2.29
CA LEU A 97 -18.79 2.56 -2.11
C LEU A 97 -17.58 3.24 -1.44
N MET A 98 -17.02 2.58 -0.42
CA MET A 98 -15.89 3.12 0.35
C MET A 98 -14.53 2.92 -0.32
N LEU A 99 -14.41 2.06 -1.33
CA LEU A 99 -13.13 1.63 -1.88
C LEU A 99 -12.26 2.81 -2.37
N LYS A 100 -12.85 3.72 -3.14
CA LYS A 100 -12.15 4.90 -3.68
C LYS A 100 -11.70 5.85 -2.56
N LEU A 101 -12.59 6.12 -1.61
CA LEU A 101 -12.33 7.01 -0.47
C LEU A 101 -11.21 6.47 0.43
N VAL A 102 -11.26 5.18 0.73
CA VAL A 102 -10.21 4.51 1.51
C VAL A 102 -8.89 4.51 0.73
N SER A 103 -8.92 4.37 -0.59
CA SER A 103 -7.70 4.45 -1.41
C SER A 103 -7.07 5.83 -1.37
N ASN A 104 -7.89 6.88 -1.52
CA ASN A 104 -7.42 8.27 -1.55
C ASN A 104 -6.89 8.76 -0.19
N THR A 105 -7.38 8.20 0.91
CA THR A 105 -6.93 8.53 2.27
C THR A 105 -5.69 7.77 2.72
N ARG A 106 -5.25 6.75 1.96
CA ARG A 106 -3.95 6.12 2.20
C ARG A 106 -2.88 7.18 2.04
N LYS A 107 -1.93 7.20 2.98
CA LYS A 107 -0.72 8.00 2.82
C LYS A 107 -0.18 7.72 1.43
N VAL A 108 -0.07 8.76 0.60
CA VAL A 108 0.72 8.70 -0.62
C VAL A 108 2.09 8.24 -0.13
N ILE A 109 2.48 7.02 -0.50
CA ILE A 109 3.87 6.61 -0.39
C ILE A 109 4.55 7.46 -1.45
N ARG A 110 4.86 8.71 -1.09
CA ARG A 110 5.86 9.47 -1.83
C ARG A 110 7.07 8.56 -1.73
N GLU A 111 7.52 8.05 -2.88
CA GLU A 111 8.86 7.49 -2.94
C GLU A 111 9.74 8.58 -2.34
N VAL A 112 10.21 8.34 -1.11
CA VAL A 112 11.28 9.15 -0.56
C VAL A 112 12.38 8.98 -1.60
N THR A 113 12.94 10.08 -2.08
CA THR A 113 14.08 10.07 -2.99
C THR A 113 15.25 9.41 -2.24
N ILE A 114 15.25 8.07 -2.17
CA ILE A 114 16.24 7.27 -1.45
C ILE A 114 17.51 7.12 -2.31
N TRP A 115 17.44 7.52 -3.58
CA TRP A 115 18.49 7.25 -4.55
C TRP A 115 18.99 8.52 -5.20
N LYS A 116 20.24 8.88 -4.94
CA LYS A 116 21.06 9.63 -5.90
C LYS A 116 21.38 8.67 -7.06
N MET A 117 20.42 8.48 -7.97
CA MET A 117 20.54 7.52 -9.08
C MET A 117 21.78 7.77 -9.93
N GLU A 118 22.19 9.03 -10.07
CA GLU A 118 23.44 9.44 -10.71
C GLU A 118 24.66 8.78 -10.06
N GLN A 119 24.76 8.79 -8.72
CA GLN A 119 25.87 8.15 -8.01
C GLN A 119 25.90 6.64 -8.19
N LEU A 120 24.73 6.00 -8.27
CA LEU A 120 24.64 4.57 -8.51
C LEU A 120 25.07 4.22 -9.94
N LEU A 121 24.64 5.01 -10.93
CA LEU A 121 25.04 4.84 -12.32
C LEU A 121 26.53 5.07 -12.51
N ASP A 122 27.09 6.13 -11.93
CA ASP A 122 28.53 6.41 -11.95
C ASP A 122 29.33 5.26 -11.33
N TYR A 123 28.83 4.71 -10.22
CA TYR A 123 29.44 3.56 -9.56
C TYR A 123 29.40 2.29 -10.44
N ILE A 124 28.27 2.03 -11.11
CA ILE A 124 28.14 0.89 -12.04
C ILE A 124 29.11 1.04 -13.22
N VAL A 125 29.19 2.23 -13.81
CA VAL A 125 30.12 2.52 -14.93
C VAL A 125 31.57 2.38 -14.50
N LYS A 126 31.93 2.87 -13.32
CA LYS A 126 33.29 2.69 -12.78
C LYS A 126 33.64 1.22 -12.61
N LEU A 127 32.71 0.40 -12.13
CA LEU A 127 32.96 -1.03 -11.93
C LEU A 127 32.89 -1.85 -13.23
N SER A 128 32.23 -1.37 -14.28
CA SER A 128 32.23 -2.08 -15.56
C SER A 128 33.62 -2.14 -16.19
N VAL A 129 34.45 -1.11 -15.97
CA VAL A 129 35.87 -1.12 -16.36
C VAL A 129 36.62 -2.23 -15.62
N GLN A 130 36.43 -2.35 -14.30
CA GLN A 130 37.07 -3.41 -13.50
C GLN A 130 36.58 -4.82 -13.88
N ARG A 131 35.31 -4.95 -14.28
CA ARG A 131 34.74 -6.19 -14.83
C ARG A 131 35.45 -6.59 -16.12
N GLU A 132 35.62 -5.65 -17.05
CA GLU A 132 36.29 -5.88 -18.34
C GLU A 132 37.77 -6.26 -18.15
N GLU A 133 38.42 -5.65 -17.16
CA GLU A 133 39.78 -6.01 -16.74
C GLU A 133 39.85 -7.30 -15.89
N ARG A 134 38.72 -7.97 -15.63
CA ARG A 134 38.58 -9.16 -14.76
C ARG A 134 39.17 -9.01 -13.36
N LYS A 135 39.18 -7.78 -12.82
CA LYS A 135 39.69 -7.45 -11.48
C LYS A 135 38.63 -7.59 -10.38
N LEU A 136 37.38 -7.83 -10.73
CA LEU A 136 36.30 -8.00 -9.77
C LEU A 136 36.33 -9.39 -9.12
N THR A 137 36.15 -9.42 -7.80
CA THR A 137 35.91 -10.67 -7.08
C THR A 137 34.54 -11.26 -7.44
N ILE A 138 34.38 -12.57 -7.32
CA ILE A 138 33.09 -13.27 -7.53
C ILE A 138 31.97 -12.66 -6.67
N ASN A 139 32.29 -12.28 -5.43
CA ASN A 139 31.33 -11.64 -4.53
C ASN A 139 30.99 -10.20 -4.99
N GLY A 140 31.97 -9.46 -5.50
CA GLY A 140 31.74 -8.15 -6.12
C GLY A 140 30.82 -8.25 -7.33
N LEU A 141 31.07 -9.22 -8.21
CA LEU A 141 30.26 -9.50 -9.39
C LEU A 141 28.80 -9.84 -9.02
N LYS A 142 28.59 -10.77 -8.08
CA LYS A 142 27.24 -11.14 -7.59
C LYS A 142 26.46 -9.94 -7.04
N ARG A 143 27.13 -9.04 -6.32
CA ARG A 143 26.53 -7.80 -5.80
C ARG A 143 26.10 -6.88 -6.94
N MET A 144 26.94 -6.71 -7.96
CA MET A 144 26.63 -5.86 -9.11
C MET A 144 25.48 -6.42 -9.95
N VAL A 145 25.46 -7.73 -10.22
CA VAL A 145 24.35 -8.40 -10.90
C VAL A 145 23.03 -8.16 -10.15
N THR A 146 23.03 -8.33 -8.83
CA THR A 146 21.84 -8.10 -7.99
C THR A 146 21.37 -6.65 -8.09
N ILE A 147 22.27 -5.67 -7.96
CA ILE A 147 21.95 -4.23 -8.05
C ILE A 147 21.34 -3.91 -9.43
N ILE A 148 21.94 -4.40 -10.50
CA ILE A 148 21.48 -4.12 -11.86
C ILE A 148 20.11 -4.75 -12.10
N PHE A 149 19.88 -5.96 -11.59
CA PHE A 149 18.57 -6.61 -11.68
C PHE A 149 17.53 -5.83 -10.90
N MET A 150 17.84 -5.32 -9.69
CA MET A 150 16.94 -4.46 -8.92
C MET A 150 16.57 -3.19 -9.68
N VAL A 151 17.55 -2.50 -10.26
CA VAL A 151 17.33 -1.26 -11.02
C VAL A 151 16.46 -1.50 -12.25
N ASN A 152 16.66 -2.62 -12.96
CA ASN A 152 15.92 -2.91 -14.19
C ASN A 152 14.53 -3.54 -13.96
N SER A 153 14.29 -4.18 -12.82
CA SER A 153 13.04 -4.92 -12.55
C SER A 153 12.20 -4.38 -11.40
N ILE A 154 12.73 -3.42 -10.62
CA ILE A 154 12.12 -2.88 -9.39
C ILE A 154 11.88 -3.98 -8.33
N LEU A 155 12.44 -5.17 -8.52
CA LEU A 155 12.36 -6.28 -7.57
C LEU A 155 13.22 -6.03 -6.35
N ARG A 156 12.78 -6.57 -5.21
CA ARG A 156 13.54 -6.55 -3.96
C ARG A 156 14.71 -7.54 -4.03
N PRO A 157 15.78 -7.31 -3.25
CA PRO A 157 16.90 -8.25 -3.19
C PRO A 157 16.47 -9.68 -2.87
N SER A 158 15.51 -9.83 -1.95
CA SER A 158 15.01 -11.15 -1.55
C SER A 158 14.14 -11.83 -2.61
N GLU A 159 13.54 -11.08 -3.54
CA GLU A 159 12.79 -11.61 -4.67
C GLU A 159 13.75 -12.07 -5.77
N ILE A 160 14.77 -11.27 -6.06
CA ILE A 160 15.84 -11.62 -7.01
C ILE A 160 16.58 -12.86 -6.53
N GLN A 161 16.98 -12.92 -5.26
CA GLN A 161 17.69 -14.08 -4.70
C GLN A 161 16.91 -15.39 -4.89
N ARG A 162 15.57 -15.36 -4.79
CA ARG A 162 14.72 -16.52 -5.05
C ARG A 162 14.57 -16.79 -6.55
N ALA A 163 14.43 -15.74 -7.36
CA ALA A 163 14.36 -15.86 -8.81
C ALA A 163 15.65 -16.43 -9.42
N MET A 164 16.81 -16.13 -8.83
CA MET A 164 18.12 -16.62 -9.27
C MET A 164 18.22 -18.15 -9.33
N GLN A 165 17.38 -18.87 -8.59
CA GLN A 165 17.34 -20.33 -8.62
C GLN A 165 16.60 -20.89 -9.85
N ASN A 166 15.78 -20.07 -10.53
CA ASN A 166 14.93 -20.46 -11.66
C ASN A 166 15.04 -19.43 -12.81
N ILE A 167 16.26 -19.01 -13.14
CA ILE A 167 16.50 -18.14 -14.29
C ILE A 167 16.56 -18.96 -15.57
N THR A 168 15.85 -18.52 -16.59
CA THR A 168 16.04 -19.02 -17.96
C THR A 168 16.64 -17.92 -18.80
N GLN A 169 17.82 -18.15 -19.36
CA GLN A 169 18.39 -17.27 -20.37
C GLN A 169 18.01 -17.79 -21.75
N ILE A 170 17.32 -16.97 -22.53
CA ILE A 170 16.94 -17.26 -23.91
C ILE A 170 17.58 -16.16 -24.76
N GLU A 171 18.64 -16.50 -25.50
CA GLU A 171 19.40 -15.58 -26.34
C GLU A 171 19.84 -14.30 -25.60
N GLN A 172 19.30 -13.15 -26.01
CA GLN A 172 19.55 -11.81 -25.46
C GLN A 172 18.50 -11.40 -24.41
N ILE A 173 17.89 -12.38 -23.74
CA ILE A 173 16.85 -12.17 -22.75
C ILE A 173 17.08 -13.07 -21.53
N ILE A 174 16.94 -12.50 -20.34
CA ILE A 174 16.89 -13.22 -19.07
C ILE A 174 15.45 -13.19 -18.57
N VAL A 175 14.85 -14.36 -18.39
CA VAL A 175 13.49 -14.52 -17.87
C VAL A 175 13.56 -15.00 -16.42
N MET A 176 12.86 -14.28 -15.55
CA MET A 176 12.73 -14.58 -14.12
C MET A 176 11.26 -14.82 -13.77
N CYS A 177 10.95 -16.03 -13.31
CA CYS A 177 9.65 -16.33 -12.73
C CYS A 177 9.67 -16.06 -11.22
N ILE A 178 8.85 -15.11 -10.76
CA ILE A 178 8.68 -14.81 -9.34
C ILE A 178 7.26 -15.12 -8.87
N ASN A 179 7.15 -15.72 -7.69
CA ASN A 179 5.90 -15.83 -6.98
C ASN A 179 5.76 -14.60 -6.07
N GLN A 180 4.79 -13.72 -6.34
CA GLN A 180 4.55 -12.56 -5.49
C GLN A 180 4.04 -13.02 -4.11
N LEU A 181 4.84 -12.77 -3.07
CA LEU A 181 4.45 -13.09 -1.68
C LEU A 181 3.57 -12.02 -1.03
N LYS A 182 3.48 -10.82 -1.60
CA LYS A 182 2.70 -9.69 -1.08
C LYS A 182 2.01 -8.95 -2.23
N GLY A 183 0.68 -8.83 -2.18
CA GLY A 183 -0.12 -8.19 -3.24
C GLY A 183 -1.11 -9.16 -3.90
N LYS A 184 -1.46 -8.93 -5.17
CA LYS A 184 -2.25 -9.87 -5.97
C LYS A 184 -1.45 -11.17 -6.09
N ARG A 185 -1.87 -12.23 -5.39
CA ARG A 185 -1.19 -13.53 -5.42
C ARG A 185 -1.19 -14.06 -6.87
N GLY A 186 -0.01 -14.31 -7.42
CA GLY A 186 0.17 -14.81 -8.78
C GLY A 186 1.64 -15.00 -9.15
N ARG A 187 1.89 -15.80 -10.18
CA ARG A 187 3.20 -15.90 -10.83
C ARG A 187 3.37 -14.66 -11.71
N VAL A 188 4.46 -13.92 -11.50
CA VAL A 188 4.85 -12.79 -12.33
C VAL A 188 6.12 -13.17 -13.06
N GLU A 189 6.11 -12.95 -14.37
CA GLU A 189 7.27 -13.14 -15.22
C GLU A 189 7.92 -11.79 -15.48
N VAL A 190 9.22 -11.71 -15.23
CA VAL A 190 10.02 -10.51 -15.46
C VAL A 190 11.06 -10.82 -16.50
N THR A 191 11.11 -9.99 -17.53
CA THR A 191 11.99 -10.16 -18.68
C THR A 191 13.03 -9.04 -18.70
N LEU A 192 14.29 -9.38 -18.49
CA LEU A 192 15.41 -8.45 -18.63
C LEU A 192 16.02 -8.59 -20.03
N LYS A 193 16.08 -7.49 -20.77
CA LYS A 193 16.62 -7.46 -22.14
C LYS A 193 18.03 -6.88 -22.13
N ARG A 194 18.84 -7.28 -23.12
CA ARG A 194 20.12 -6.62 -23.40
C ARG A 194 19.88 -5.15 -23.74
N VAL A 195 20.71 -4.27 -23.20
CA VAL A 195 20.73 -2.84 -23.56
C VAL A 195 22.05 -2.50 -24.25
N ASN A 196 22.01 -1.49 -25.13
CA ASN A 196 23.16 -1.10 -25.95
C ASN A 196 24.38 -0.71 -25.11
N ASN A 197 24.16 -0.05 -23.97
CA ASN A 197 25.22 0.30 -23.07
C ASN A 197 25.67 -0.93 -22.24
N LYS A 198 26.79 -1.53 -22.64
CA LYS A 198 27.42 -2.69 -21.99
C LYS A 198 27.79 -2.44 -20.52
N ALA A 199 27.98 -1.19 -20.12
CA ALA A 199 28.32 -0.84 -18.74
C ALA A 199 27.16 -1.05 -17.77
N VAL A 200 25.90 -0.95 -18.24
CA VAL A 200 24.69 -1.10 -17.40
C VAL A 200 23.84 -2.31 -17.82
N SER A 201 24.31 -3.10 -18.78
CA SER A 201 23.53 -4.19 -19.36
C SER A 201 23.37 -5.37 -18.41
N PRO A 202 22.14 -5.74 -18.00
CA PRO A 202 21.90 -6.85 -17.07
C PRO A 202 22.47 -8.16 -17.60
N ILE A 203 22.40 -8.37 -18.90
CA ILE A 203 22.90 -9.59 -19.54
C ILE A 203 24.42 -9.59 -19.57
N THR A 204 25.05 -8.47 -19.92
CA THR A 204 26.51 -8.37 -19.94
C THR A 204 27.13 -8.53 -18.56
N TRP A 205 26.42 -8.12 -17.50
CA TRP A 205 26.86 -8.36 -16.12
C TRP A 205 26.60 -9.78 -15.63
N PHE A 206 25.54 -10.43 -16.12
CA PHE A 206 25.22 -11.81 -15.77
C PHE A 206 26.15 -12.83 -16.44
N GLU A 207 26.61 -12.53 -17.66
CA GLU A 207 27.52 -13.38 -18.44
C GLU A 207 29.01 -13.23 -18.09
N ALA A 208 29.39 -12.19 -17.33
CA ALA A 208 30.77 -11.85 -17.01
C ALA A 208 31.36 -12.72 -15.89
#